data_AF-A0A5C6S011-F1
#
_entry.id   AF-A0A5C6S011-F1
#
_cell.length_a   1.000
_cell.length_b   1.000
_cell.length_c   1.000
_cell.angle_alpha   90.00
_cell.angle_beta   90.00
_cell.angle_gamma   90.00
#
_symmetry.space_group_name_H-M   'P 1'
#
loop_
_entity.id
_entity.type
_entity.pdbx_description
1 polymer ?
#
loop_
_entity_poly.entity_id
_entity_poly.type
_entity_poly.pdbx_seq_one_letter_code
_entity_poly.pdbx_strand_id
1 'polypeptide(L)' 'MKYDEYRKAGYCIDSGAIESAISTVVQQRCKLVGQRWTQSVTAVLNLRAAFKSGKQDGIRRIINAQMDHPWTA' A
#
# COMPACT_ATOMS: atom_id res chain seq x y z
N MET A 1 -5.68 14.34 14.00
CA MET A 1 -4.66 13.93 12.99
C MET A 1 -3.32 14.51 13.44
N LYS A 2 -2.25 13.71 13.48
CA LYS A 2 -0.93 14.10 14.02
C LYS A 2 -0.06 14.81 12.97
N TYR A 3 -0.58 15.89 12.40
CA TYR A 3 0.07 16.58 11.26
C TYR A 3 1.48 17.07 11.59
N ASP A 4 1.70 17.58 12.81
CA ASP A 4 3.02 18.08 13.22
C ASP A 4 4.07 16.97 13.27
N GLU A 5 3.68 15.77 13.71
CA GLU A 5 4.55 14.59 13.72
C GLU A 5 4.93 14.20 12.28
N TYR A 6 3.95 14.18 11.38
CA TYR A 6 4.20 13.80 10.00
C TYR A 6 5.04 14.83 9.23
N ARG A 7 4.86 16.11 9.54
CA ARG A 7 5.66 17.18 8.95
C ARG A 7 7.10 17.10 9.42
N LYS A 8 7.33 16.83 10.71
CA LYS A 8 8.66 16.61 11.28
C LYS A 8 9.35 15.39 10.68
N ALA A 9 8.60 14.34 10.37
CA ALA A 9 9.11 13.15 9.70
C ALA A 9 9.37 13.33 8.19
N GLY A 10 9.10 14.52 7.62
CA GLY A 10 9.32 14.81 6.21
C GLY A 10 8.29 14.18 5.27
N TYR A 11 7.14 13.74 5.78
CA TYR A 11 6.09 13.21 4.92
C TYR A 11 5.44 14.30 4.08
N CYS A 12 5.05 13.94 2.86
CA CYS A 12 4.27 14.82 2.01
C CYS A 12 2.86 15.00 2.60
N ILE A 13 2.47 16.25 2.86
CA ILE A 13 1.15 16.62 3.39
C ILE A 13 0.34 17.36 2.30
N ASP A 14 0.85 17.43 1.07
CA ASP A 14 0.10 18.02 -0.04
C ASP A 14 -1.14 17.18 -0.34
N SER A 15 -2.31 17.82 -0.28
CA SER A 15 -3.60 17.16 -0.47
C SER A 15 -3.69 16.54 -1.86
N GLY A 16 -3.18 17.18 -2.91
CA GLY A 16 -3.32 16.68 -4.28
C GLY A 16 -2.59 15.35 -4.51
N ALA A 17 -1.32 15.28 -4.10
CA ALA A 17 -0.51 14.07 -4.25
C ALA A 17 -1.04 12.92 -3.38
N ILE A 18 -1.45 13.22 -2.15
CA ILE A 18 -1.99 12.23 -1.22
C ILE A 18 -3.36 11.74 -1.69
N GLU A 19 -4.25 12.61 -2.16
CA GLU A 19 -5.56 12.24 -2.70
C GLU A 19 -5.43 11.36 -3.95
N SER A 20 -4.49 11.69 -4.85
CA SER A 20 -4.17 10.87 -6.01
C SER A 20 -3.68 9.47 -5.62
N ALA A 21 -2.81 9.38 -4.62
CA ALA A 21 -2.33 8.11 -4.09
C ALA A 21 -3.47 7.28 -3.47
N ILE A 22 -4.34 7.90 -2.67
CA ILE A 22 -5.51 7.25 -2.06
C ILE A 22 -6.48 6.75 -3.14
N SER A 23 -6.75 7.56 -4.17
CA SER A 23 -7.59 7.16 -5.30
C SER A 23 -7.06 5.90 -5.98
N THR A 24 -5.76 5.87 -6.25
CA THR A 24 -5.10 4.78 -6.98
C THR A 24 -4.93 3.50 -6.14
N VAL A 25 -4.51 3.63 -4.89
CA VAL A 25 -4.20 2.48 -4.02
C VAL A 25 -5.46 1.93 -3.36
N VAL A 26 -6.28 2.81 -2.79
CA VAL A 26 -7.44 2.44 -1.95
C VAL A 26 -8.72 2.43 -2.76
N GLN A 27 -9.12 3.56 -3.37
CA GLN A 27 -10.49 3.70 -3.90
C GLN A 27 -10.80 2.69 -5.01
N GLN A 28 -9.87 2.43 -5.93
CA GLN A 28 -10.03 1.44 -7.00
C GLN A 28 -10.35 0.02 -6.53
N ARG A 29 -10.05 -0.32 -5.26
CA ARG A 29 -10.31 -1.65 -4.71
C ARG A 29 -11.23 -1.67 -3.52
N CYS A 30 -11.33 -0.56 -2.78
CA CYS A 30 -12.04 -0.46 -1.51
C CYS A 30 -13.34 0.31 -1.54
N LYS A 31 -13.62 1.02 -2.64
CA LYS A 31 -14.83 1.84 -2.81
C LYS A 31 -15.83 1.24 -3.81
N LEU A 32 -15.80 -0.07 -4.01
CA LEU A 32 -16.76 -0.75 -4.90
C LEU A 32 -18.02 -1.14 -4.13
N VAL A 33 -19.12 -1.29 -4.87
CA VAL A 33 -20.44 -1.61 -4.30
C VAL A 33 -20.41 -2.96 -3.57
N GLY A 34 -21.00 -3.00 -2.37
CA GLY A 34 -21.16 -4.23 -1.59
C GLY A 34 -19.90 -4.72 -0.86
N GLN A 35 -18.78 -3.99 -0.95
CA GLN A 35 -17.55 -4.40 -0.28
C GLN A 35 -17.61 -4.13 1.23
N ARG A 36 -17.17 -5.11 2.00
CA ARG A 36 -16.99 -5.01 3.46
C ARG A 36 -15.53 -5.31 3.76
N TRP A 37 -14.94 -4.48 4.60
CA TRP A 37 -13.54 -4.58 4.95
C TRP A 37 -13.38 -4.96 6.41
N THR A 38 -12.46 -5.88 6.66
CA THR A 38 -11.93 -6.15 7.98
C THR A 38 -10.49 -5.65 8.03
N GLN A 39 -9.80 -5.85 9.14
CA GLN A 39 -8.40 -5.42 9.30
C GLN A 39 -7.45 -6.06 8.26
N SER A 40 -7.85 -7.15 7.60
CA SER A 40 -7.06 -7.81 6.55
C SER A 40 -6.87 -6.95 5.29
N VAL A 41 -7.70 -5.90 5.09
CA VAL A 41 -7.57 -4.99 3.94
C VAL A 41 -6.20 -4.31 3.89
N THR A 42 -5.58 -4.07 5.06
CA THR A 42 -4.27 -3.42 5.18
C THR A 42 -3.19 -4.19 4.42
N ALA A 43 -3.22 -5.54 4.47
CA ALA A 43 -2.26 -6.36 3.73
C ALA A 43 -2.39 -6.16 2.21
N VAL A 44 -3.63 -6.07 1.71
CA VAL A 44 -3.91 -5.82 0.30
C VAL A 44 -3.45 -4.42 -0.12
N LEU A 45 -3.70 -3.40 0.70
CA LEU A 45 -3.27 -2.03 0.42
C LEU A 45 -1.74 -1.90 0.44
N ASN A 46 -1.06 -2.54 1.39
CA ASN A 46 0.39 -2.56 1.47
C ASN A 46 1.03 -3.18 0.22
N LEU A 47 0.48 -4.31 -0.23
CA LEU A 47 0.93 -4.96 -1.46
C LEU A 47 0.74 -4.04 -2.66
N ARG A 48 -0.45 -3.44 -2.81
CA ARG A 48 -0.75 -2.51 -3.90
C ARG A 48 0.18 -1.29 -3.90
N ALA A 49 0.46 -0.71 -2.73
CA ALA A 49 1.38 0.41 -2.59
C ALA A 49 2.80 0.01 -3.01
N ALA A 50 3.28 -1.18 -2.61
CA ALA A 50 4.58 -1.69 -3.02
C ALA A 50 4.68 -1.87 -4.55
N PHE A 51 3.67 -2.46 -5.19
CA PHE A 51 3.64 -2.62 -6.64
C PHE A 51 3.56 -1.27 -7.38
N LYS A 52 2.68 -0.35 -6.96
CA LYS A 52 2.55 0.97 -7.60
C LYS A 52 3.79 1.86 -7.43
N SER A 53 4.62 1.60 -6.42
CA SER A 53 5.88 2.30 -6.18
C SER A 53 7.11 1.58 -6.77
N GLY A 54 6.92 0.48 -7.51
CA GLY A 54 8.02 -0.29 -8.10
C GLY A 54 8.84 -1.10 -7.09
N LYS A 55 8.38 -1.23 -5.84
CA LYS A 55 9.06 -1.96 -4.76
C LYS A 55 8.71 -3.46 -4.70
N GLN A 56 8.16 -3.99 -5.79
CA GLN A 56 7.73 -5.38 -5.91
C GLN A 56 8.86 -6.41 -5.71
N ASP A 57 10.09 -6.07 -6.08
CA ASP A 57 11.24 -6.97 -5.92
C ASP A 57 11.59 -7.21 -4.44
N GLY A 58 11.43 -6.18 -3.60
CA GLY A 58 11.61 -6.31 -2.15
C GLY A 58 10.57 -7.25 -1.54
N ILE A 59 9.31 -7.16 -1.99
CA ILE A 59 8.25 -8.07 -1.56
C ILE A 59 8.53 -9.50 -2.02
N ARG A 60 8.94 -9.69 -3.28
CA ARG A 60 9.30 -11.00 -3.83
C ARG A 60 10.45 -11.65 -3.06
N ARG A 61 11.45 -10.86 -2.65
CA ARG A 61 12.54 -11.35 -1.80
C ARG A 61 12.05 -11.87 -0.45
N ILE A 62 11.15 -11.11 0.21
CA ILE A 62 10.58 -11.53 1.50
C ILE A 62 9.76 -12.80 1.34
N ILE A 63 8.91 -12.87 0.31
CA ILE A 63 8.10 -14.06 0.02
C ILE A 63 9.00 -15.27 -0.24
N ASN A 64 10.02 -15.13 -1.08
CA ASN A 64 10.95 -16.22 -1.39
C ASN A 64 11.78 -16.66 -0.17
N ALA A 65 12.06 -15.75 0.77
CA ALA A 65 12.74 -16.12 2.01
C ALA A 65 11.83 -16.88 2.99
N GLN A 66 10.51 -16.70 2.88
CA GLN A 66 9.52 -17.35 3.73
C GLN A 66 8.98 -18.65 3.12
N MET A 67 9.18 -18.89 1.83
CA MET A 67 8.73 -20.09 1.14
C MET A 67 9.90 -21.04 0.87
N ASP A 68 9.69 -22.34 1.07
CA ASP A 68 10.68 -23.39 0.76
C ASP A 68 11.03 -23.50 -0.74
N HIS A 69 10.29 -22.80 -1.61
CA HIS A 69 10.52 -22.75 -3.05
C HIS A 69 10.41 -21.30 -3.58
N PRO A 70 11.32 -20.87 -4.47
CA PRO A 70 11.30 -19.51 -4.98
C PRO A 70 10.12 -19.29 -5.92
N TRP A 71 9.38 -18.19 -5.71
CA TRP A 71 8.37 -17.73 -6.63
C TRP A 71 9.01 -17.11 -7.87
N THR A 72 8.90 -17.82 -8.99
CA THR A 72 9.20 -17.31 -10.33
C THR A 72 7.90 -17.00 -11.08
N ALA A 73 7.51 -15.73 -11.05
CA ALA A 73 6.46 -15.18 -11.91
C ALA A 73 6.95 -14.99 -13.35
#